data_AF-A0AA45HJD0-F1
#
_entry.id   AF-A0AA45HJD0-F1
#
_cell.length_a   1.000
_cell.length_b   1.000
_cell.length_c   1.000
_cell.angle_alpha   90.00
_cell.angle_beta   90.00
_cell.angle_gamma   90.00
#
_symmetry.space_group_name_H-M   'P 1'
#
loop_
_entity.id
_entity.type
_entity.pdbx_description
1 polymer ?
#
loop_
_entity_poly.entity_id
_entity_poly.type
_entity_poly.pdbx_seq_one_letter_code
_entity_poly.pdbx_strand_id
1 'polypeptide(L)'
;MPPNGDSKILKIKYENDDFILKFEDKIINSNYEELDENLAKLIKKIPRSIFLISDNSYIITDNATLTSDFFIWNKSIDIKLLKDEILYDYSYTPVMGERISHIPNKFIKLNIEGGDERVSINGVEIKTPKTLEVPPSIINITNGLEEFSLDLKNYKNDVYDLNLKRSNLIKKINTKISKVFEIESGIFLQGNPYSIWINKYNIFEEKSRFFCDYGNVEDKNLKGDIVYVTERDGSVYIISSYGQLLTMGRKSIFTDFGRAPMSIIENQDYLLIKTFKLENYRINFNGGVFKEGNAYSVNMDIKNFDLKKDYSFENYEIEIIKDVVYIYSKEN
;
A
#
# COMPACT_ATOMS: atom_id res chain seq x y z
N MET A 1 -21.10 27.27 -38.79
CA MET A 1 -21.27 27.75 -40.18
C MET A 1 -20.61 26.76 -41.12
N PRO A 2 -21.22 26.34 -42.24
CA PRO A 2 -20.49 25.64 -43.29
C PRO A 2 -19.39 26.57 -43.87
N PRO A 3 -18.28 26.00 -44.38
CA PRO A 3 -17.19 26.82 -44.90
C PRO A 3 -17.63 27.62 -46.13
N ASN A 4 -17.29 28.91 -46.18
CA ASN A 4 -17.51 29.77 -47.34
C ASN A 4 -16.74 29.23 -48.57
N GLY A 5 -17.20 29.59 -49.78
CA GLY A 5 -16.61 29.18 -51.07
C GLY A 5 -15.14 29.59 -51.29
N ASP A 6 -14.60 30.49 -50.45
CA ASP A 6 -13.19 30.93 -50.46
C ASP A 6 -12.30 30.17 -49.45
N SER A 7 -12.75 29.02 -48.95
CA SER A 7 -11.97 28.22 -48.00
C SER A 7 -10.74 27.59 -48.65
N LYS A 8 -9.60 27.66 -47.96
CA LYS A 8 -8.35 27.01 -48.39
C LYS A 8 -8.51 25.49 -48.35
N ILE A 9 -8.23 24.82 -49.46
CA ILE A 9 -8.46 23.38 -49.64
C ILE A 9 -7.13 22.62 -49.50
N LEU A 10 -7.05 21.71 -48.53
CA LEU A 10 -6.04 20.65 -48.49
C LEU A 10 -6.48 19.50 -49.41
N LYS A 11 -5.64 19.13 -50.37
CA LYS A 11 -5.82 17.95 -51.21
C LYS A 11 -4.90 16.83 -50.70
N ILE A 12 -5.46 15.67 -50.44
CA ILE A 12 -4.73 14.46 -50.04
C ILE A 12 -4.94 13.42 -51.13
N LYS A 13 -3.86 12.88 -51.68
CA LYS A 13 -3.88 11.77 -52.64
C LYS A 13 -3.05 10.63 -52.07
N TYR A 14 -3.57 9.41 -52.11
CA TYR A 14 -2.85 8.22 -51.67
C TYR A 14 -2.40 7.42 -52.90
N GLU A 15 -1.09 7.27 -53.08
CA GLU A 15 -0.48 6.53 -54.20
C GLU A 15 0.82 5.86 -53.73
N ASN A 16 1.04 4.60 -54.13
CA ASN A 16 2.26 3.84 -53.83
C ASN A 16 2.65 3.84 -52.34
N ASP A 17 1.68 3.58 -51.46
CA ASP A 17 1.83 3.58 -49.99
C ASP A 17 2.16 4.93 -49.33
N ASP A 18 2.20 6.02 -50.10
CA ASP A 18 2.45 7.38 -49.62
C ASP A 18 1.22 8.30 -49.76
N PHE A 19 1.14 9.28 -48.85
CA PHE A 19 0.22 10.40 -48.90
C PHE A 19 0.89 11.62 -49.54
N ILE A 20 0.37 12.06 -50.69
CA ILE A 20 0.73 13.32 -51.33
C ILE A 20 -0.21 14.40 -50.80
N LEU A 21 0.34 15.28 -49.97
CA LEU A 21 -0.37 16.37 -49.29
C LEU A 21 -0.12 17.68 -50.02
N LYS A 22 -1.17 18.33 -50.55
CA LYS A 22 -1.08 19.63 -51.22
C LYS A 22 -1.95 20.67 -50.54
N PHE A 23 -1.34 21.75 -50.05
CA PHE A 23 -2.02 22.89 -49.44
C PHE A 23 -1.40 24.19 -49.95
N GLU A 24 -2.21 25.06 -50.54
CA GLU A 24 -1.72 26.25 -51.25
C GLU A 24 -0.63 25.86 -52.29
N ASP A 25 0.55 26.48 -52.21
CA ASP A 25 1.69 26.23 -53.11
C ASP A 25 2.66 25.16 -52.57
N LYS A 26 2.33 24.50 -51.46
CA LYS A 26 3.18 23.47 -50.84
C LYS A 26 2.71 22.06 -51.16
N ILE A 27 3.66 21.18 -51.46
CA ILE A 27 3.45 19.74 -51.67
C ILE A 27 4.43 18.99 -50.76
N ILE A 28 3.93 18.05 -49.96
CA ILE A 28 4.74 17.15 -49.12
C ILE A 28 4.27 15.72 -49.37
N ASN A 29 5.23 14.80 -49.55
CA ASN A 29 4.97 13.36 -49.51
C ASN A 29 5.18 12.87 -48.08
N SER A 30 4.26 12.07 -47.57
CA SER A 30 4.29 11.55 -46.21
C SER A 30 3.87 10.09 -46.19
N ASN A 31 4.60 9.25 -45.47
CA ASN A 31 4.09 7.93 -45.10
C ASN A 31 3.05 8.08 -43.95
N TYR A 32 2.44 6.96 -43.55
CA TYR A 32 1.45 6.92 -42.46
C TYR A 32 2.00 7.39 -41.10
N GLU A 33 3.24 7.01 -40.77
CA GLU A 33 3.87 7.33 -39.48
C GLU A 33 4.16 8.83 -39.33
N GLU A 34 4.48 9.51 -40.44
CA GLU A 34 4.85 10.93 -40.49
C GLU A 34 3.68 11.86 -40.85
N LEU A 35 2.50 11.30 -41.13
CA LEU A 35 1.35 12.03 -41.68
C LEU A 35 0.93 13.22 -40.82
N ASP A 36 0.87 13.02 -39.51
CA ASP A 36 0.47 14.06 -38.56
C ASP A 36 1.49 15.20 -38.47
N GLU A 37 2.78 14.89 -38.50
CA GLU A 37 3.84 15.89 -38.46
C GLU A 37 3.85 16.73 -39.74
N ASN A 38 3.73 16.08 -40.89
CA ASN A 38 3.75 16.74 -42.19
C ASN A 38 2.49 17.58 -42.44
N LEU A 39 1.32 17.15 -41.96
CA LEU A 39 0.11 17.99 -41.96
C LEU A 39 0.25 19.21 -41.06
N ALA A 40 0.89 19.08 -39.90
CA ALA A 40 1.15 20.21 -38.99
C ALA A 40 2.12 21.24 -39.58
N LYS A 41 3.07 20.81 -40.44
CA LYS A 41 3.96 21.70 -41.21
C LYS A 41 3.22 22.45 -42.33
N LEU A 42 2.25 21.80 -42.99
CA LEU A 42 1.48 22.38 -44.10
C LEU A 42 0.43 23.37 -43.62
N ILE A 43 -0.38 22.96 -42.67
CA ILE A 43 -1.46 23.75 -42.11
C ILE A 43 -0.97 24.20 -40.75
N LYS A 44 -0.34 25.40 -40.69
CA LYS A 44 0.10 26.03 -39.43
C LYS A 44 -0.95 25.75 -38.35
N LYS A 45 -0.61 24.89 -37.36
CA LYS A 45 -1.53 24.26 -36.40
C LYS A 45 -2.78 25.10 -36.14
N ILE A 46 -3.82 24.89 -36.96
CA ILE A 46 -5.14 25.35 -36.59
C ILE A 46 -5.51 24.44 -35.42
N PRO A 47 -5.93 24.99 -34.27
CA PRO A 47 -6.39 24.17 -33.16
C PRO A 47 -7.44 23.20 -33.69
N ARG A 48 -7.14 21.90 -33.69
CA ARG A 48 -8.09 20.89 -34.11
C ARG A 48 -9.23 20.95 -33.09
N SER A 49 -10.46 21.09 -33.54
CA SER A 49 -11.62 21.07 -32.65
C SER A 49 -12.40 19.78 -32.85
N ILE A 50 -12.94 19.26 -31.75
CA ILE A 50 -13.90 18.17 -31.77
C ILE A 50 -15.10 18.58 -30.93
N PHE A 51 -16.29 18.23 -31.39
CA PHE A 51 -17.52 18.40 -30.62
C PHE A 51 -17.71 17.16 -29.74
N LEU A 52 -17.65 17.32 -28.43
CA LEU A 52 -17.83 16.20 -27.48
C LEU A 52 -19.22 16.26 -26.89
N ILE A 53 -19.87 15.11 -26.84
CA ILE A 53 -21.20 14.90 -26.22
C ILE A 53 -20.98 13.99 -25.02
N SER A 54 -21.42 14.43 -23.85
CA SER A 54 -21.30 13.66 -22.61
C SER A 54 -22.53 12.77 -22.41
N ASP A 55 -22.30 11.46 -22.41
CA ASP A 55 -23.34 10.46 -22.20
C ASP A 55 -23.51 10.16 -20.71
N ASN A 56 -24.72 10.34 -20.18
CA ASN A 56 -25.07 10.03 -18.78
C ASN A 56 -24.11 10.63 -17.73
N SER A 57 -23.50 11.77 -18.05
CA SER A 57 -22.64 12.61 -17.19
C SER A 57 -22.67 14.07 -17.65
N TYR A 58 -22.00 14.97 -16.94
CA TYR A 58 -21.79 16.36 -17.35
C TYR A 58 -20.31 16.72 -17.46
N ILE A 59 -19.98 17.56 -18.44
CA ILE A 59 -18.65 18.15 -18.59
C ILE A 59 -18.55 19.38 -17.70
N ILE A 60 -17.55 19.41 -16.82
CA ILE A 60 -17.24 20.58 -15.99
C ILE A 60 -16.18 21.43 -16.68
N THR A 61 -16.51 22.70 -16.91
CA THR A 61 -15.59 23.73 -17.39
C THR A 61 -15.47 24.83 -16.34
N ASP A 62 -14.51 25.75 -16.51
CA ASP A 62 -14.32 26.89 -15.60
C ASP A 62 -15.57 27.78 -15.47
N ASN A 63 -16.44 27.77 -16.49
CA ASN A 63 -17.57 28.71 -16.60
C ASN A 63 -18.94 28.04 -16.47
N ALA A 64 -19.05 26.73 -16.70
CA ALA A 64 -20.34 26.03 -16.75
C ALA A 64 -20.23 24.51 -16.60
N THR A 65 -21.37 23.90 -16.26
CA THR A 65 -21.63 22.46 -16.38
C THR A 65 -22.41 22.22 -17.66
N LEU A 66 -21.84 21.46 -18.60
CA LEU A 66 -22.34 21.32 -19.97
C LEU A 66 -22.58 19.85 -20.32
N THR A 67 -23.52 19.58 -21.22
CA THR A 67 -23.73 18.23 -21.78
C THR A 67 -22.97 18.03 -23.09
N SER A 68 -22.51 19.10 -23.73
CA SER A 68 -21.68 19.05 -24.94
C SER A 68 -20.95 20.36 -25.17
N ASP A 69 -19.75 20.33 -25.75
CA ASP A 69 -19.04 21.55 -26.20
C ASP A 69 -17.95 21.23 -27.25
N PHE A 70 -17.38 22.27 -27.86
CA PHE A 70 -16.20 22.18 -28.71
C PHE A 70 -14.92 22.25 -27.89
N PHE A 71 -14.09 21.21 -28.02
CA PHE A 71 -12.78 21.13 -27.37
C PHE A 71 -11.68 21.22 -28.41
N ILE A 72 -10.70 22.09 -28.13
CA ILE A 72 -9.47 22.17 -28.89
C ILE A 72 -8.53 21.06 -28.44
N TRP A 73 -7.92 20.35 -29.38
CA TRP A 73 -7.04 19.23 -29.10
C TRP A 73 -5.79 19.23 -29.97
N ASN A 74 -4.76 18.55 -29.47
CA ASN A 74 -3.50 18.34 -30.17
C ASN A 74 -3.07 16.87 -30.11
N LYS A 75 -3.20 16.21 -28.96
CA LYS A 75 -2.96 14.76 -28.79
C LYS A 75 -4.08 14.09 -27.99
N SER A 76 -4.32 14.58 -26.77
CA SER A 76 -5.43 14.17 -25.91
C SER A 76 -6.24 15.39 -25.47
N ILE A 77 -7.40 15.11 -24.91
CA ILE A 77 -8.31 16.06 -24.30
C ILE A 77 -8.56 15.56 -22.87
N ASP A 78 -8.18 16.34 -21.88
CA ASP A 78 -8.45 16.04 -20.47
C ASP A 78 -9.70 16.80 -20.03
N ILE A 79 -10.70 16.07 -19.56
CA ILE A 79 -12.02 16.60 -19.18
C ILE A 79 -12.39 16.10 -17.80
N LYS A 80 -13.04 16.99 -17.03
CA LYS A 80 -13.67 16.63 -15.78
C LYS A 80 -15.12 16.24 -16.05
N LEU A 81 -15.46 14.98 -15.77
CA LEU A 81 -16.81 14.45 -15.88
C LEU A 81 -17.45 14.39 -14.49
N LEU A 82 -18.63 15.00 -14.34
CA LEU A 82 -19.46 14.91 -13.15
C LEU A 82 -20.56 13.87 -13.38
N LYS A 83 -20.60 12.83 -12.55
CA LYS A 83 -21.66 11.81 -12.54
C LYS A 83 -21.97 11.43 -11.11
N ASP A 84 -23.26 11.38 -10.77
CA ASP A 84 -23.74 11.06 -9.41
C ASP A 84 -23.03 11.86 -8.30
N GLU A 85 -22.81 13.16 -8.56
CA GLU A 85 -22.08 14.10 -7.67
C GLU A 85 -20.58 13.82 -7.52
N ILE A 86 -20.04 12.81 -8.19
CA ILE A 86 -18.62 12.45 -8.18
C ILE A 86 -17.92 13.02 -9.42
N LEU A 87 -16.78 13.68 -9.21
CA LEU A 87 -15.95 14.25 -10.26
C LEU A 87 -14.88 13.25 -10.70
N TYR A 88 -14.74 13.03 -11.99
CA TYR A 88 -13.77 12.11 -12.59
C TYR A 88 -12.89 12.84 -13.59
N ASP A 89 -11.58 12.64 -13.49
CA ASP A 89 -10.63 13.12 -14.50
C ASP A 89 -10.53 12.09 -15.64
N TYR A 90 -11.08 12.43 -16.80
CA TYR A 90 -11.16 11.57 -17.98
C TYR A 90 -10.29 12.11 -19.12
N SER A 91 -9.44 11.25 -19.67
CA SER A 91 -8.58 11.60 -20.81
C SER A 91 -9.11 10.91 -22.07
N TYR A 92 -9.50 11.71 -23.06
CA TYR A 92 -9.94 11.24 -24.37
C TYR A 92 -8.85 11.46 -25.42
N THR A 93 -8.64 10.51 -26.32
CA THR A 93 -7.73 10.65 -27.48
C THR A 93 -8.55 10.54 -28.76
N PRO A 94 -8.92 11.66 -29.39
CA PRO A 94 -9.71 11.66 -30.61
C PRO A 94 -9.04 10.91 -31.75
N VAL A 95 -9.82 10.20 -32.55
CA VAL A 95 -9.32 9.62 -33.81
C VAL A 95 -9.23 10.72 -34.87
N MET A 96 -8.19 10.67 -35.71
CA MET A 96 -8.01 11.66 -36.76
C MET A 96 -9.21 11.67 -37.73
N GLY A 97 -9.75 12.85 -38.00
CA GLY A 97 -10.92 13.04 -38.87
C GLY A 97 -12.27 12.97 -38.13
N GLU A 98 -12.27 12.54 -36.87
CA GLU A 98 -13.45 12.58 -36.02
C GLU A 98 -13.82 14.03 -35.67
N ARG A 99 -15.10 14.37 -35.91
CA ARG A 99 -15.63 15.74 -35.67
C ARG A 99 -16.58 15.79 -34.49
N ILE A 100 -17.21 14.67 -34.17
CA ILE A 100 -18.19 14.51 -33.08
C ILE A 100 -17.85 13.20 -32.39
N SER A 101 -17.70 13.21 -31.06
CA SER A 101 -17.50 12.00 -30.27
C SER A 101 -18.39 12.02 -29.03
N HIS A 102 -18.79 10.82 -28.60
CA HIS A 102 -19.45 10.59 -27.33
C HIS A 102 -18.41 10.23 -26.26
N ILE A 103 -18.56 10.79 -25.06
CA ILE A 103 -17.68 10.53 -23.91
C ILE A 103 -18.50 10.26 -22.64
N PRO A 104 -18.04 9.40 -21.72
CA PRO A 104 -16.91 8.48 -21.92
C PRO A 104 -17.27 7.40 -22.95
N ASN A 105 -16.27 6.84 -23.63
CA ASN A 105 -16.45 5.77 -24.62
C ASN A 105 -17.10 4.49 -24.07
N LYS A 106 -17.05 4.28 -22.75
CA LYS A 106 -17.79 3.25 -22.01
C LYS A 106 -17.90 3.64 -20.54
N PHE A 107 -18.77 2.95 -19.81
CA PHE A 107 -18.79 2.97 -18.35
C PHE A 107 -18.38 1.60 -17.80
N ILE A 108 -17.74 1.62 -16.64
CA ILE A 108 -17.36 0.42 -15.88
C ILE A 108 -18.27 0.36 -14.65
N LYS A 109 -18.94 -0.77 -14.44
CA LYS A 109 -19.69 -1.05 -13.22
C LYS A 109 -18.70 -1.42 -12.12
N LEU A 110 -18.45 -0.48 -11.23
CA LEU A 110 -17.64 -0.66 -10.04
C LEU A 110 -18.54 -1.19 -8.91
N ASN A 111 -18.48 -2.49 -8.65
CA ASN A 111 -19.16 -3.12 -7.53
C ASN A 111 -18.29 -2.99 -6.29
N ILE A 112 -18.77 -2.28 -5.28
CA ILE A 112 -18.02 -2.03 -4.06
C ILE A 112 -18.67 -2.80 -2.93
N GLU A 113 -17.97 -3.83 -2.48
CA GLU A 113 -18.31 -4.55 -1.25
C GLU A 113 -17.49 -3.97 -0.10
N GLY A 114 -18.11 -3.68 1.04
CA GLY A 114 -17.46 -3.12 2.23
C GLY A 114 -18.37 -3.21 3.45
N GLY A 115 -17.82 -3.02 4.65
CA GLY A 115 -18.57 -2.98 5.92
C GLY A 115 -19.36 -1.66 6.12
N ASP A 116 -19.81 -1.39 7.35
CA ASP A 116 -20.57 -0.17 7.74
C ASP A 116 -19.73 1.13 7.76
N GLU A 117 -18.53 1.11 7.17
CA GLU A 117 -17.58 2.22 7.21
C GLU A 117 -17.88 3.28 6.14
N ARG A 118 -17.47 4.53 6.41
CA ARG A 118 -17.58 5.63 5.45
C ARG A 118 -16.50 5.47 4.38
N VAL A 119 -16.90 4.96 3.22
CA VAL A 119 -16.06 4.95 2.02
C VAL A 119 -16.27 6.25 1.28
N SER A 120 -15.20 6.88 0.78
CA SER A 120 -15.30 7.99 -0.15
C SER A 120 -14.65 7.65 -1.49
N ILE A 121 -15.22 8.18 -2.56
CA ILE A 121 -14.70 8.07 -3.92
C ILE A 121 -14.50 9.47 -4.46
N ASN A 122 -13.27 9.79 -4.87
CA ASN A 122 -12.86 11.13 -5.29
C ASN A 122 -13.35 12.22 -4.32
N GLY A 123 -13.34 11.91 -3.02
CA GLY A 123 -13.77 12.82 -1.94
C GLY A 123 -15.27 12.79 -1.59
N VAL A 124 -16.11 12.04 -2.30
CA VAL A 124 -17.56 11.95 -2.04
C VAL A 124 -17.88 10.70 -1.22
N GLU A 125 -18.51 10.87 -0.06
CA GLU A 125 -18.91 9.76 0.81
C GLU A 125 -20.04 8.91 0.18
N ILE A 126 -19.87 7.59 0.26
CA ILE A 126 -20.84 6.59 -0.18
C ILE A 126 -21.06 5.55 0.93
N LYS A 127 -22.26 4.95 0.95
CA LYS A 127 -22.55 3.80 1.80
C LYS A 127 -22.28 2.51 1.03
N THR A 128 -21.57 1.56 1.62
CA THR A 128 -21.35 0.22 1.06
C THR A 128 -22.34 -0.80 1.65
N PRO A 129 -22.67 -1.90 0.94
CA PRO A 129 -22.29 -2.20 -0.44
C PRO A 129 -23.02 -1.31 -1.46
N LYS A 130 -22.33 -0.94 -2.55
CA LYS A 130 -22.90 -0.11 -3.63
C LYS A 130 -22.26 -0.41 -4.97
N THR A 131 -23.08 -0.39 -6.02
CA THR A 131 -22.61 -0.41 -7.41
C THR A 131 -22.66 1.01 -7.98
N LEU A 132 -21.57 1.42 -8.62
CA LEU A 132 -21.44 2.71 -9.31
C LEU A 132 -21.06 2.49 -10.77
N GLU A 133 -21.48 3.40 -11.64
CA GLU A 133 -21.01 3.45 -13.02
C GLU A 133 -19.95 4.54 -13.14
N VAL A 134 -18.70 4.15 -13.43
CA VAL A 134 -17.56 5.06 -13.47
C VAL A 134 -16.94 5.11 -14.87
N PRO A 135 -16.47 6.27 -15.36
CA PRO A 135 -15.71 6.32 -16.60
C PRO A 135 -14.34 5.61 -16.43
N PRO A 136 -13.65 5.25 -17.53
CA PRO A 136 -12.28 4.77 -17.52
C PRO A 136 -11.31 5.87 -17.05
N SER A 137 -11.14 6.00 -15.73
CA SER A 137 -10.31 7.01 -15.10
C SER A 137 -9.48 6.41 -13.96
N ILE A 138 -8.59 7.23 -13.40
CA ILE A 138 -8.03 6.94 -12.08
C ILE A 138 -9.07 7.38 -11.04
N ILE A 139 -9.29 6.54 -10.04
CA ILE A 139 -10.26 6.76 -8.97
C ILE A 139 -9.53 6.71 -7.64
N ASN A 140 -9.64 7.76 -6.84
CA ASN A 140 -9.12 7.78 -5.48
C ASN A 140 -10.19 7.28 -4.53
N ILE A 141 -9.83 6.32 -3.69
CA ILE A 141 -10.74 5.66 -2.78
C ILE A 141 -10.17 5.83 -1.37
N THR A 142 -11.00 6.31 -0.45
CA THR A 142 -10.65 6.40 0.97
C THR A 142 -11.63 5.55 1.77
N ASN A 143 -11.14 4.66 2.61
CA ASN A 143 -11.97 3.82 3.51
C ASN A 143 -11.95 4.32 4.97
N GLY A 144 -11.79 5.64 5.17
CA GLY A 144 -11.63 6.26 6.50
C GLY A 144 -10.27 6.05 7.18
N LEU A 145 -9.46 5.09 6.71
CA LEU A 145 -8.15 4.74 7.30
C LEU A 145 -7.01 4.89 6.30
N GLU A 146 -7.24 4.48 5.07
CA GLU A 146 -6.30 4.50 3.97
C GLU A 146 -6.89 5.19 2.76
N GLU A 147 -6.00 5.81 1.99
CA GLU A 147 -6.29 6.35 0.68
C GLU A 147 -5.44 5.60 -0.35
N PHE A 148 -6.07 5.11 -1.40
CA PHE A 148 -5.38 4.46 -2.51
C PHE A 148 -6.04 4.83 -3.84
N SER A 149 -5.27 4.72 -4.92
CA SER A 149 -5.73 5.01 -6.27
C SER A 149 -5.96 3.72 -7.06
N LEU A 150 -7.13 3.57 -7.64
CA LEU A 150 -7.51 2.52 -8.56
C LEU A 150 -7.43 3.05 -10.00
N ASP A 151 -6.55 2.49 -10.83
CA ASP A 151 -6.42 2.89 -12.24
C ASP A 151 -7.31 2.02 -13.15
N LEU A 152 -8.37 2.61 -13.68
CA LEU A 152 -9.29 1.95 -14.62
C LEU A 152 -9.14 2.46 -16.07
N LYS A 153 -8.14 3.30 -16.39
CA LYS A 153 -8.00 3.93 -17.71
C LYS A 153 -7.95 2.92 -18.86
N ASN A 154 -7.25 1.81 -18.66
CA ASN A 154 -7.07 0.74 -19.65
C ASN A 154 -7.84 -0.55 -19.30
N TYR A 155 -8.79 -0.47 -18.36
CA TYR A 155 -9.54 -1.65 -17.94
C TYR A 155 -10.47 -2.11 -19.07
N LYS A 156 -10.35 -3.38 -19.48
CA LYS A 156 -11.06 -3.88 -20.68
C LYS A 156 -12.49 -4.34 -20.40
N ASN A 157 -12.76 -4.87 -19.22
CA ASN A 157 -14.08 -5.41 -18.88
C ASN A 157 -15.07 -4.30 -18.50
N ASP A 158 -16.35 -4.67 -18.42
CA ASP A 158 -17.45 -3.77 -18.06
C ASP A 158 -17.77 -3.78 -16.58
N VAL A 159 -17.24 -4.74 -15.82
CA VAL A 159 -17.48 -4.90 -14.38
C VAL A 159 -16.15 -5.02 -13.67
N TYR A 160 -15.97 -4.26 -12.58
CA TYR A 160 -14.85 -4.37 -11.66
C TYR A 160 -15.38 -4.58 -10.25
N ASP A 161 -15.02 -5.69 -9.63
CA ASP A 161 -15.38 -5.99 -8.24
C ASP A 161 -14.28 -5.51 -7.30
N LEU A 162 -14.60 -4.50 -6.49
CA LEU A 162 -13.75 -3.95 -5.46
C LEU A 162 -14.24 -4.44 -4.10
N ASN A 163 -13.46 -5.35 -3.50
CA ASN A 163 -13.71 -5.81 -2.15
C ASN A 163 -12.90 -4.98 -1.14
N LEU A 164 -13.60 -4.08 -0.45
CA LEU A 164 -13.08 -3.29 0.67
C LEU A 164 -13.34 -3.96 2.03
N LYS A 165 -13.90 -5.17 2.08
CA LYS A 165 -13.95 -5.95 3.32
C LYS A 165 -12.52 -6.30 3.71
N ARG A 166 -11.92 -5.46 4.55
CA ARG A 166 -10.78 -5.85 5.37
C ARG A 166 -11.34 -6.42 6.67
N SER A 167 -10.77 -7.54 7.08
CA SER A 167 -10.89 -8.22 8.36
C SER A 167 -11.25 -7.22 9.47
N ASN A 168 -12.32 -7.43 10.25
CA ASN A 168 -12.87 -6.45 11.21
C ASN A 168 -11.75 -5.74 12.00
N LEU A 169 -11.49 -4.44 11.76
CA LEU A 169 -10.46 -3.71 12.53
C LEU A 169 -10.91 -3.67 14.00
N ILE A 170 -10.21 -4.40 14.87
CA ILE A 170 -10.55 -4.48 16.29
C ILE A 170 -9.90 -3.32 17.04
N LYS A 171 -8.66 -2.95 16.67
CA LYS A 171 -7.88 -1.98 17.44
C LYS A 171 -6.92 -1.17 16.58
N LYS A 172 -6.79 0.12 16.91
CA LYS A 172 -5.81 1.05 16.35
C LYS A 172 -5.03 1.71 17.48
N ILE A 173 -3.70 1.60 17.44
CA ILE A 173 -2.81 2.04 18.53
C ILE A 173 -1.74 2.97 17.96
N ASN A 174 -1.68 4.21 18.45
CA ASN A 174 -0.67 5.19 18.03
C ASN A 174 0.61 4.98 18.85
N THR A 175 1.53 4.19 18.32
CA THR A 175 2.84 3.99 18.92
C THR A 175 3.90 3.68 17.88
N LYS A 176 5.11 4.20 18.09
CA LYS A 176 6.27 3.88 17.27
C LYS A 176 6.87 2.56 17.70
N ILE A 177 6.76 1.53 16.85
CA ILE A 177 7.35 0.21 17.11
C ILE A 177 8.82 0.19 16.71
N SER A 178 9.63 -0.37 17.61
CA SER A 178 11.08 -0.51 17.45
C SER A 178 11.53 -1.95 17.24
N LYS A 179 10.86 -2.92 17.87
CA LYS A 179 11.15 -4.35 17.79
C LYS A 179 9.88 -5.17 17.93
N VAL A 180 9.91 -6.37 17.37
CA VAL A 180 8.82 -7.35 17.48
C VAL A 180 9.40 -8.70 17.91
N PHE A 181 8.79 -9.31 18.93
CA PHE A 181 9.14 -10.63 19.40
C PHE A 181 7.94 -11.57 19.26
N GLU A 182 8.07 -12.57 18.38
CA GLU A 182 7.08 -13.63 18.18
C GLU A 182 7.46 -14.83 19.06
N ILE A 183 6.60 -15.18 20.02
CA ILE A 183 6.71 -16.39 20.86
C ILE A 183 5.45 -17.26 20.71
N GLU A 184 5.46 -18.45 21.29
CA GLU A 184 4.37 -19.43 21.12
C GLU A 184 3.02 -18.87 21.63
N SER A 185 3.02 -18.21 22.78
CA SER A 185 1.82 -17.64 23.39
C SER A 185 1.32 -16.34 22.75
N GLY A 186 2.13 -15.66 21.93
CA GLY A 186 1.75 -14.37 21.38
C GLY A 186 2.87 -13.58 20.71
N ILE A 187 2.50 -12.39 20.26
CA ILE A 187 3.40 -11.42 19.63
C ILE A 187 3.51 -10.16 20.49
N PHE A 188 4.74 -9.77 20.80
CA PHE A 188 5.06 -8.56 21.54
C PHE A 188 5.62 -7.49 20.61
N LEU A 189 5.00 -6.32 20.57
CA LEU A 189 5.44 -5.15 19.82
C LEU A 189 6.04 -4.13 20.79
N GLN A 190 7.36 -3.98 20.80
CA GLN A 190 8.06 -3.03 21.67
C GLN A 190 7.93 -1.61 21.11
N GLY A 191 7.14 -0.76 21.78
CA GLY A 191 6.77 0.57 21.30
C GLY A 191 7.04 1.72 22.26
N ASN A 192 6.91 2.95 21.73
CA ASN A 192 6.95 4.20 22.49
C ASN A 192 5.75 5.07 22.08
N PRO A 193 4.90 5.55 23.02
CA PRO A 193 5.00 5.41 24.47
C PRO A 193 4.47 4.09 25.07
N TYR A 194 3.78 3.26 24.28
CA TYR A 194 3.19 2.01 24.75
C TYR A 194 3.76 0.83 23.97
N SER A 195 3.94 -0.30 24.65
CA SER A 195 4.16 -1.59 24.01
C SER A 195 2.86 -2.36 23.95
N ILE A 196 2.77 -3.32 23.02
CA ILE A 196 1.55 -4.07 22.74
C ILE A 196 1.84 -5.56 22.88
N TRP A 197 0.99 -6.27 23.61
CA TRP A 197 0.99 -7.73 23.68
C TRP A 197 -0.30 -8.27 23.05
N ILE A 198 -0.16 -9.18 22.10
CA ILE A 198 -1.28 -9.81 21.41
C ILE A 198 -1.12 -11.32 21.63
N ASN A 199 -2.07 -11.90 22.36
CA ASN A 199 -2.18 -13.34 22.54
C ASN A 199 -3.42 -13.85 21.81
N LYS A 200 -3.72 -15.14 21.94
CA LYS A 200 -4.88 -15.77 21.28
C LYS A 200 -6.23 -15.13 21.62
N TYR A 201 -6.36 -14.52 22.78
CA TYR A 201 -7.66 -14.09 23.34
C TYR A 201 -7.83 -12.58 23.40
N ASN A 202 -6.74 -11.82 23.51
CA ASN A 202 -6.76 -10.43 23.93
C ASN A 202 -5.60 -9.62 23.34
N ILE A 203 -5.83 -8.31 23.28
CA ILE A 203 -4.85 -7.29 22.87
C ILE A 203 -4.66 -6.32 24.04
N PHE A 204 -3.47 -6.31 24.63
CA PHE A 204 -3.11 -5.48 25.78
C PHE A 204 -2.10 -4.40 25.39
N GLU A 205 -2.22 -3.24 26.02
CA GLU A 205 -1.34 -2.10 25.83
C GLU A 205 -0.83 -1.62 27.19
N GLU A 206 0.48 -1.50 27.32
CA GLU A 206 1.09 -1.08 28.58
C GLU A 206 2.38 -0.30 28.34
N LYS A 207 2.67 0.65 29.22
CA LYS A 207 3.98 1.31 29.28
C LYS A 207 4.95 0.34 29.94
N SER A 208 5.52 -0.56 29.17
CA SER A 208 6.49 -1.53 29.65
C SER A 208 7.51 -1.87 28.57
N ARG A 209 8.70 -2.24 29.03
CA ARG A 209 9.79 -2.74 28.18
C ARG A 209 9.48 -4.11 27.59
N PHE A 210 8.78 -4.96 28.35
CA PHE A 210 8.27 -6.26 27.92
C PHE A 210 7.25 -6.78 28.91
N PHE A 211 6.11 -7.23 28.39
CA PHE A 211 5.10 -7.91 29.17
C PHE A 211 4.41 -8.97 28.30
N CYS A 212 3.91 -10.02 28.95
CA CYS A 212 3.18 -11.11 28.32
C CYS A 212 2.31 -11.77 29.39
N ASP A 213 1.63 -12.86 29.03
CA ASP A 213 0.76 -13.62 29.95
C ASP A 213 1.50 -14.16 31.20
N TYR A 214 2.84 -14.27 31.12
CA TYR A 214 3.69 -14.74 32.21
C TYR A 214 4.18 -13.65 33.16
N GLY A 215 3.92 -12.37 32.86
CA GLY A 215 4.30 -11.23 33.70
C GLY A 215 4.94 -10.07 32.94
N ASN A 216 5.45 -9.09 33.69
CA ASN A 216 6.04 -7.84 33.20
C ASN A 216 7.51 -7.71 33.67
N VAL A 217 8.39 -7.23 32.79
CA VAL A 217 9.82 -7.05 33.05
C VAL A 217 10.13 -5.79 33.86
N GLU A 218 9.24 -4.79 33.93
CA GLU A 218 9.52 -3.57 34.74
C GLU A 218 9.76 -3.89 36.22
N ASP A 219 9.21 -4.99 36.72
CA ASP A 219 9.44 -5.49 38.08
C ASP A 219 10.86 -6.07 38.30
N LYS A 220 11.67 -6.17 37.24
CA LYS A 220 12.97 -6.84 37.26
C LYS A 220 14.06 -5.96 36.64
N ASN A 221 15.18 -5.81 37.36
CA ASN A 221 16.30 -4.92 37.02
C ASN A 221 17.09 -5.31 35.75
N LEU A 222 16.45 -5.28 34.58
CA LEU A 222 17.05 -5.56 33.28
C LEU A 222 17.70 -4.30 32.68
N LYS A 223 19.00 -4.36 32.44
CA LYS A 223 19.83 -3.33 31.81
C LYS A 223 19.92 -3.57 30.30
N GLY A 224 19.96 -2.48 29.55
CA GLY A 224 20.03 -2.50 28.09
C GLY A 224 18.71 -2.84 27.41
N ASP A 225 18.79 -3.09 26.11
CA ASP A 225 17.66 -3.48 25.27
C ASP A 225 17.48 -4.99 25.29
N ILE A 226 16.26 -5.46 25.09
CA ILE A 226 16.01 -6.88 24.85
C ILE A 226 16.52 -7.22 23.46
N VAL A 227 17.34 -8.26 23.36
CA VAL A 227 17.94 -8.72 22.10
C VAL A 227 17.44 -10.08 21.67
N TYR A 228 16.84 -10.84 22.59
CA TYR A 228 16.32 -12.16 22.29
C TYR A 228 15.24 -12.55 23.30
N VAL A 229 14.17 -13.16 22.77
CA VAL A 229 13.06 -13.72 23.54
C VAL A 229 12.68 -15.07 22.93
N THR A 230 12.47 -16.09 23.77
CA THR A 230 11.87 -17.36 23.35
C THR A 230 10.97 -17.90 24.46
N GLU A 231 10.08 -18.83 24.12
CA GLU A 231 9.18 -19.50 25.04
C GLU A 231 9.35 -21.01 24.98
N ARG A 232 9.58 -21.61 26.14
CA ARG A 232 9.77 -23.06 26.32
C ARG A 232 9.23 -23.51 27.67
N ASP A 233 8.53 -24.64 27.69
CA ASP A 233 8.02 -25.29 28.90
C ASP A 233 7.20 -24.35 29.82
N GLY A 234 6.42 -23.45 29.23
CA GLY A 234 5.63 -22.45 29.96
C GLY A 234 6.48 -21.41 30.69
N SER A 235 7.67 -21.12 30.20
CA SER A 235 8.54 -20.04 30.65
C SER A 235 9.06 -19.23 29.46
N VAL A 236 9.09 -17.91 29.62
CA VAL A 236 9.66 -16.99 28.62
C VAL A 236 11.08 -16.64 29.06
N TYR A 237 12.05 -16.87 28.19
CA TYR A 237 13.46 -16.58 28.38
C TYR A 237 13.80 -15.30 27.64
N ILE A 238 14.34 -14.32 28.37
CA ILE A 238 14.64 -12.98 27.87
C ILE A 238 16.12 -12.72 28.09
N ILE A 239 16.81 -12.31 27.02
CA ILE A 239 18.22 -11.94 27.09
C ILE A 239 18.38 -10.48 26.70
N SER A 240 19.08 -9.71 27.54
CA SER A 240 19.38 -8.31 27.27
C SER A 240 20.71 -8.10 26.56
N SER A 241 20.88 -6.93 25.96
CA SER A 241 22.12 -6.50 25.32
C SER A 241 23.29 -6.37 26.29
N TYR A 242 23.05 -6.38 27.61
CA TYR A 242 24.10 -6.41 28.63
C TYR A 242 24.54 -7.84 29.00
N GLY A 243 23.85 -8.87 28.51
CA GLY A 243 24.11 -10.26 28.89
C GLY A 243 23.37 -10.69 30.14
N GLN A 244 22.22 -10.09 30.44
CA GLN A 244 21.36 -10.57 31.51
C GLN A 244 20.33 -11.53 30.95
N LEU A 245 20.26 -12.73 31.51
CA LEU A 245 19.18 -13.68 31.34
C LEU A 245 18.15 -13.46 32.44
N LEU A 246 16.90 -13.35 32.02
CA LEU A 246 15.74 -13.36 32.87
C LEU A 246 14.73 -14.38 32.36
N THR A 247 13.99 -15.00 33.28
CA THR A 247 12.79 -15.78 32.94
C THR A 247 11.53 -15.26 33.62
N MET A 248 10.40 -15.49 32.95
CA MET A 248 9.05 -15.28 33.45
C MET A 248 8.26 -16.58 33.27
N GLY A 249 7.26 -16.83 34.12
CA GLY A 249 6.45 -18.06 34.08
C GLY A 249 6.87 -19.10 35.10
N ARG A 250 6.93 -20.39 34.70
CA ARG A 250 7.19 -21.51 35.62
C ARG A 250 8.58 -21.48 36.23
N LYS A 251 9.57 -20.98 35.48
CA LYS A 251 10.95 -20.84 35.96
C LYS A 251 11.25 -19.43 36.41
N SER A 252 12.02 -19.33 37.50
CA SER A 252 12.53 -18.07 38.04
C SER A 252 14.06 -18.12 38.08
N ILE A 253 14.65 -17.76 36.94
CA ILE A 253 16.07 -17.64 36.69
C ILE A 253 16.37 -16.17 36.43
N PHE A 254 17.35 -15.65 37.15
CA PHE A 254 18.04 -14.41 36.84
C PHE A 254 19.54 -14.69 36.85
N THR A 255 20.23 -14.37 35.77
CA THR A 255 21.68 -14.58 35.65
C THR A 255 22.29 -13.47 34.83
N ASP A 256 23.38 -12.89 35.34
CA ASP A 256 24.16 -11.90 34.62
C ASP A 256 25.45 -12.57 34.10
N PHE A 257 25.59 -12.72 32.80
CA PHE A 257 26.79 -13.27 32.16
C PHE A 257 27.95 -12.27 32.17
N GLY A 258 27.72 -11.03 32.61
CA GLY A 258 28.72 -9.98 32.79
C GLY A 258 29.26 -9.39 31.49
N ARG A 259 28.77 -9.84 30.32
CA ARG A 259 28.97 -9.22 29.00
C ARG A 259 27.84 -9.58 28.05
N ALA A 260 27.59 -8.66 27.12
CA ALA A 260 26.66 -8.80 26.02
C ALA A 260 26.77 -10.18 25.32
N PRO A 261 25.64 -10.77 24.90
CA PRO A 261 25.67 -11.94 24.04
C PRO A 261 26.28 -11.54 22.69
N MET A 262 27.09 -12.43 22.14
CA MET A 262 27.67 -12.36 20.81
C MET A 262 26.98 -13.35 19.86
N SER A 263 26.57 -14.50 20.39
CA SER A 263 25.76 -15.49 19.66
C SER A 263 24.79 -16.16 20.62
N ILE A 264 23.58 -16.43 20.12
CA ILE A 264 22.53 -17.16 20.82
C ILE A 264 22.02 -18.23 19.87
N ILE A 265 22.29 -19.49 20.19
CA ILE A 265 21.82 -20.64 19.40
C ILE A 265 20.76 -21.36 20.19
N GLU A 266 19.59 -21.49 19.59
CA GLU A 266 18.45 -22.20 20.17
C GLU A 266 18.39 -23.63 19.65
N ASN A 267 18.28 -24.58 20.58
CA ASN A 267 17.97 -25.97 20.31
C ASN A 267 16.67 -26.35 21.02
N GLN A 268 16.18 -27.58 20.79
CA GLN A 268 14.94 -28.05 21.43
C GLN A 268 15.03 -28.08 22.96
N ASP A 269 16.20 -28.41 23.53
CA ASP A 269 16.35 -28.61 24.98
C ASP A 269 17.12 -27.48 25.69
N TYR A 270 17.78 -26.58 24.96
CA TYR A 270 18.63 -25.56 25.56
C TYR A 270 18.89 -24.35 24.66
N LEU A 271 19.28 -23.25 25.31
CA LEU A 271 19.96 -22.11 24.68
C LEU A 271 21.46 -22.20 24.92
N LEU A 272 22.25 -22.05 23.86
CA LEU A 272 23.69 -21.82 23.96
C LEU A 272 23.96 -20.34 23.75
N ILE A 273 24.54 -19.69 24.75
CA ILE A 273 24.91 -18.29 24.71
C ILE A 273 26.42 -18.19 24.74
N LYS A 274 26.95 -17.46 23.77
CA LYS A 274 28.35 -17.07 23.74
C LYS A 274 28.44 -15.58 23.96
N THR A 275 29.25 -15.13 24.91
CA THR A 275 29.39 -13.70 25.22
C THR A 275 30.60 -13.07 24.52
N PHE A 276 30.65 -11.74 24.50
CA PHE A 276 31.85 -10.99 24.07
C PHE A 276 33.08 -11.20 24.99
N LYS A 277 32.91 -11.85 26.16
CA LYS A 277 34.02 -12.31 27.00
C LYS A 277 34.65 -13.62 26.49
N LEU A 278 34.13 -14.17 25.39
CA LEU A 278 34.47 -15.50 24.88
C LEU A 278 34.14 -16.60 25.89
N GLU A 279 33.04 -16.47 26.62
CA GLU A 279 32.54 -17.49 27.54
C GLU A 279 31.29 -18.13 26.95
N ASN A 280 31.18 -19.46 27.08
CA ASN A 280 30.03 -20.24 26.66
C ASN A 280 29.15 -20.59 27.87
N TYR A 281 27.86 -20.37 27.72
CA TYR A 281 26.84 -20.70 28.71
C TYR A 281 25.74 -21.53 28.06
N ARG A 282 25.33 -22.60 28.75
CA ARG A 282 24.19 -23.42 28.36
C ARG A 282 23.07 -23.23 29.36
N ILE A 283 21.89 -22.84 28.86
CA ILE A 283 20.67 -22.74 29.63
C ILE A 283 19.81 -23.94 29.24
N ASN A 284 19.74 -24.95 30.10
CA ASN A 284 18.90 -26.11 29.86
C ASN A 284 17.45 -25.77 30.25
N PHE A 285 16.50 -25.95 29.33
CA PHE A 285 15.08 -25.62 29.59
C PHE A 285 14.48 -26.46 30.71
N ASN A 286 15.00 -27.66 30.95
CA ASN A 286 14.62 -28.52 32.07
C ASN A 286 15.54 -28.41 33.29
N GLY A 287 16.74 -27.86 33.12
CA GLY A 287 17.73 -27.70 34.19
C GLY A 287 17.93 -26.25 34.65
N GLY A 288 19.20 -25.87 34.77
CA GLY A 288 19.65 -24.53 35.13
C GLY A 288 20.64 -23.96 34.11
N VAL A 289 21.41 -22.97 34.57
CA VAL A 289 22.42 -22.27 33.75
C VAL A 289 23.81 -22.81 34.08
N PHE A 290 24.55 -23.25 33.07
CA PHE A 290 25.88 -23.83 33.21
C PHE A 290 26.90 -23.06 32.38
N LYS A 291 28.08 -22.78 32.94
CA LYS A 291 29.22 -22.27 32.17
C LYS A 291 29.97 -23.45 31.57
N GLU A 292 30.03 -23.55 30.25
CA GLU A 292 30.67 -24.67 29.54
C GLU A 292 32.16 -24.43 29.22
N GLY A 293 32.68 -23.25 29.57
CA GLY A 293 34.08 -22.89 29.39
C GLY A 293 34.27 -21.69 28.47
N ASN A 294 35.44 -21.61 27.83
CA ASN A 294 35.79 -20.54 26.92
C ASN A 294 35.52 -20.92 25.47
N ALA A 295 35.26 -19.91 24.64
CA ALA A 295 34.96 -20.06 23.24
C ALA A 295 36.18 -19.67 22.38
N TYR A 296 36.58 -20.54 21.46
CA TYR A 296 37.79 -20.37 20.66
C TYR A 296 37.54 -19.72 19.29
N SER A 297 36.28 -19.50 18.91
CA SER A 297 35.87 -18.83 17.67
C SER A 297 35.14 -17.51 17.94
N VAL A 298 35.00 -16.63 16.95
CA VAL A 298 34.21 -15.39 17.04
C VAL A 298 33.23 -15.38 15.89
N ASN A 299 32.03 -15.90 16.12
CA ASN A 299 30.92 -15.84 15.16
C ASN A 299 29.82 -15.01 15.81
N MET A 300 29.38 -13.95 15.13
CA MET A 300 28.21 -13.18 15.53
C MET A 300 26.99 -13.84 14.91
N ASP A 301 26.14 -14.40 15.76
CA ASP A 301 24.94 -15.12 15.33
C ASP A 301 23.83 -14.87 16.36
N ILE A 302 23.25 -13.67 16.26
CA ILE A 302 22.07 -13.27 17.02
C ILE A 302 20.94 -13.13 16.01
N LYS A 303 19.81 -13.78 16.27
CA LYS A 303 18.62 -13.70 15.43
C LYS A 303 18.26 -12.23 15.20
N ASN A 304 18.08 -11.88 13.93
CA ASN A 304 17.65 -10.55 13.57
C ASN A 304 16.13 -10.44 13.76
N PHE A 305 15.69 -9.39 14.45
CA PHE A 305 14.28 -9.09 14.74
C PHE A 305 13.85 -7.79 14.03
N ASP A 306 14.31 -7.63 12.78
CA ASP A 306 13.94 -6.50 11.94
C ASP A 306 12.42 -6.38 11.79
N LEU A 307 11.95 -5.14 11.80
CA LEU A 307 10.54 -4.82 11.70
C LEU A 307 10.01 -5.15 10.30
N LYS A 308 9.11 -6.12 10.22
CA LYS A 308 8.23 -6.33 9.07
C LYS A 308 7.08 -5.32 9.10
N LYS A 309 6.48 -5.05 7.93
CA LYS A 309 5.26 -4.24 7.84
C LYS A 309 4.05 -4.99 8.38
N ASP A 310 3.97 -6.29 8.07
CA ASP A 310 2.82 -7.12 8.36
C ASP A 310 3.21 -8.32 9.22
N TYR A 311 2.36 -8.64 10.19
CA TYR A 311 2.46 -9.83 11.02
C TYR A 311 1.12 -10.55 11.08
N SER A 312 1.18 -11.85 11.34
CA SER A 312 0.02 -12.71 11.42
C SER A 312 0.18 -13.61 12.64
N PHE A 313 -0.78 -13.56 13.56
CA PHE A 313 -0.77 -14.41 14.75
C PHE A 313 -2.19 -14.89 15.05
N GLU A 314 -2.40 -16.21 15.01
CA GLU A 314 -3.71 -16.82 15.26
C GLU A 314 -4.83 -16.12 14.46
N ASN A 315 -5.82 -15.57 15.15
CA ASN A 315 -6.97 -14.86 14.61
C ASN A 315 -6.72 -13.37 14.30
N TYR A 316 -5.47 -12.90 14.35
CA TYR A 316 -5.13 -11.50 14.16
C TYR A 316 -4.22 -11.28 12.95
N GLU A 317 -4.51 -10.22 12.20
CA GLU A 317 -3.59 -9.59 11.25
C GLU A 317 -3.15 -8.25 11.83
N ILE A 318 -1.86 -7.96 11.75
CA ILE A 318 -1.26 -6.78 12.37
C ILE A 318 -0.47 -6.05 11.29
N GLU A 319 -0.81 -4.79 11.09
CA GLU A 319 -0.13 -3.91 10.15
C GLU A 319 0.51 -2.74 10.90
N ILE A 320 1.79 -2.48 10.60
CA ILE A 320 2.56 -1.38 11.21
C ILE A 320 2.87 -0.35 10.12
N ILE A 321 2.18 0.79 10.19
CA ILE A 321 2.36 1.92 9.28
C ILE A 321 2.89 3.11 10.07
N LYS A 322 4.18 3.44 9.87
CA LYS A 322 4.87 4.53 10.59
C LYS A 322 4.77 4.34 12.12
N ASP A 323 4.03 5.22 12.80
CA ASP A 323 3.85 5.26 14.25
C ASP A 323 2.43 4.81 14.66
N VAL A 324 1.80 3.97 13.83
CA VAL A 324 0.45 3.44 14.07
C VAL A 324 0.44 1.93 13.81
N VAL A 325 -0.13 1.19 14.76
CA VAL A 325 -0.38 -0.25 14.66
C VAL A 325 -1.87 -0.48 14.48
N TYR A 326 -2.23 -1.22 13.44
CA TYR A 326 -3.58 -1.64 13.13
C TYR A 326 -3.71 -3.14 13.38
N ILE A 327 -4.75 -3.55 14.09
CA ILE A 327 -4.99 -4.96 14.45
C ILE A 327 -6.39 -5.35 14.00
N TYR A 328 -6.44 -6.34 13.12
CA TYR A 328 -7.65 -6.82 12.45
C TYR A 328 -8.00 -8.23 12.93
N SER A 329 -9.30 -8.54 13.01
CA SER A 329 -9.81 -9.90 13.23
C SER A 329 -9.84 -10.68 11.93
N LYS A 330 -9.30 -11.89 11.92
CA LYS A 330 -9.49 -12.86 10.82
C LYS A 330 -10.84 -13.59 10.90
N GLU A 331 -11.58 -13.44 12.00
CA GLU A 331 -12.92 -14.02 12.13
C GLU A 331 -13.94 -13.14 11.42
N ASN A 332 -14.66 -13.74 10.45
CA ASN A 332 -15.75 -13.15 9.68
C ASN A 332 -17.02 -13.00 10.52
#